data_AF-A0A965M5F3-F1
#
_entry.id   AF-A0A965M5F3-F1
#
_cell.length_a   1.000
_cell.length_b   1.000
_cell.length_c   1.000
_cell.angle_alpha   90.00
_cell.angle_beta   90.00
_cell.angle_gamma   90.00
#
_symmetry.space_group_name_H-M   'P 1'
#
loop_
_entity.id
_entity.type
_entity.pdbx_description
1 polymer ?
#
loop_
_entity_poly.entity_id
_entity_poly.type
_entity_poly.pdbx_seq_one_letter_code
_entity_poly.pdbx_strand_id
1 'polypeptide(L)'
;MKLFGVEVQAKKLGVLIDISGSMQPYIPAVMEEVFKSFPDADVVFMNGCGLEDWNTALKNWTQINDEQQKTAKENKKKFIGPKSMPKPQVVRFNSAEASDSPTIRGTINYGGFRKDYPDLYDKLARRGNTWMVTSFSDSHAAGLAFDQFARRKVEAIYWFADFGDPVVGPAAEEAAKLVLDNKMEVIIHSTRGLGKAGDWIKQVNGKIVQTKLEK
;
A
#
# COMPACT_ATOMS: atom_id res chain seq x y z
N MET A 1 -15.28 -1.30 18.41
CA MET A 1 -13.86 -1.54 18.77
C MET A 1 -13.08 -0.24 18.61
N LYS A 2 -11.86 -0.14 19.13
CA LYS A 2 -10.98 1.01 18.87
C LYS A 2 -9.72 0.56 18.12
N LEU A 3 -9.32 1.33 17.11
CA LEU A 3 -8.04 1.23 16.43
C LEU A 3 -7.34 2.57 16.58
N PHE A 4 -6.22 2.62 17.31
CA PHE A 4 -5.48 3.86 17.51
C PHE A 4 -6.36 5.02 18.01
N GLY A 5 -7.25 4.72 18.97
CA GLY A 5 -8.18 5.70 19.53
C GLY A 5 -9.41 6.03 18.68
N VAL A 6 -9.48 5.59 17.42
CA VAL A 6 -10.63 5.78 16.54
C VAL A 6 -11.64 4.65 16.76
N GLU A 7 -12.92 5.01 16.96
CA GLU A 7 -14.00 4.03 17.08
C GLU A 7 -14.34 3.43 15.72
N VAL A 8 -14.37 2.11 15.67
CA VAL A 8 -14.67 1.30 14.49
C VAL A 8 -15.86 0.41 14.77
N GLN A 9 -16.89 0.50 13.94
CA GLN A 9 -18.13 -0.28 14.09
C GLN A 9 -18.13 -1.58 13.29
N ALA A 10 -17.18 -1.72 12.36
CA ALA A 10 -17.02 -2.91 11.53
C ALA A 10 -16.69 -4.17 12.34
N LYS A 11 -17.21 -5.30 11.87
CA LYS A 11 -16.81 -6.65 12.30
C LYS A 11 -15.67 -7.19 11.45
N LYS A 12 -15.60 -6.79 10.18
CA LYS A 12 -14.58 -7.24 9.23
C LYS A 12 -13.73 -6.08 8.73
N LEU A 13 -12.43 -6.14 9.05
CA LEU A 13 -11.45 -5.11 8.71
C LEU A 13 -10.59 -5.55 7.52
N GLY A 14 -10.44 -4.67 6.55
CA GLY A 14 -9.40 -4.69 5.52
C GLY A 14 -8.27 -3.76 5.91
N VAL A 15 -7.03 -4.18 5.69
CA VAL A 15 -5.83 -3.46 6.15
C VAL A 15 -4.92 -3.27 4.95
N LEU A 16 -4.79 -2.04 4.47
CA LEU A 16 -3.88 -1.67 3.38
C LEU A 16 -2.64 -1.00 3.95
N ILE A 17 -1.47 -1.57 3.65
CA ILE A 17 -0.20 -1.10 4.21
C ILE A 17 0.79 -0.81 3.09
N ASP A 18 1.30 0.42 3.10
CA ASP A 18 2.54 0.74 2.39
C ASP A 18 3.73 0.02 3.05
N ILE A 19 4.37 -0.87 2.29
CA ILE A 19 5.55 -1.64 2.70
C ILE A 19 6.86 -1.07 2.15
N SER A 20 6.85 0.17 1.68
CA SER A 20 8.06 0.90 1.29
C SER A 20 9.06 0.94 2.45
N GLY A 21 10.36 1.01 2.14
CA GLY A 21 11.42 0.90 3.15
C GLY A 21 11.31 1.94 4.29
N SER A 22 10.77 3.13 4.02
CA SER A 22 10.51 4.16 5.05
C SER A 22 9.34 3.83 5.97
N MET A 23 8.41 2.98 5.54
CA MET A 23 7.21 2.62 6.28
C MET A 23 7.38 1.32 7.09
N GLN A 24 8.28 0.43 6.68
CA GLN A 24 8.52 -0.86 7.35
C GLN A 24 8.76 -0.77 8.87
N PRO A 25 9.52 0.20 9.41
CA PRO A 25 9.73 0.34 10.85
C PRO A 25 8.45 0.45 11.67
N TYR A 26 7.38 0.99 11.09
CA TYR A 26 6.11 1.18 11.79
C TYR A 26 5.18 -0.03 11.70
N ILE A 27 5.42 -0.95 10.76
CA ILE A 27 4.53 -2.07 10.48
C ILE A 27 4.34 -2.97 11.71
N PRO A 28 5.36 -3.32 12.52
CA PRO A 28 5.15 -4.13 13.72
C PRO A 28 4.11 -3.56 14.67
N ALA A 29 4.21 -2.27 15.01
CA ALA A 29 3.25 -1.59 15.89
C ALA A 29 1.84 -1.53 15.26
N VAL A 30 1.77 -1.31 13.94
CA VAL A 30 0.50 -1.34 13.20
C VAL A 30 -0.16 -2.71 13.31
N MET A 31 0.58 -3.78 13.02
CA MET A 31 0.05 -5.14 13.01
C MET A 31 -0.32 -5.62 14.41
N GLU A 32 0.42 -5.20 15.44
CA GLU A 32 0.09 -5.52 16.83
C GLU A 32 -1.29 -4.96 17.23
N GLU A 33 -1.51 -3.65 17.03
CA GLU A 33 -2.78 -3.01 17.36
C GLU A 33 -3.93 -3.56 16.50
N VAL A 34 -3.70 -3.72 15.20
CA VAL A 34 -4.71 -4.26 14.27
C VAL A 34 -5.13 -5.67 14.70
N PHE A 35 -4.18 -6.57 14.97
CA PHE A 35 -4.52 -7.95 15.31
C PHE A 35 -5.04 -8.15 16.73
N LYS A 36 -4.83 -7.18 17.63
CA LYS A 36 -5.47 -7.18 18.95
C LYS A 36 -7.00 -7.03 18.84
N SER A 37 -7.46 -6.16 17.94
CA SER A 37 -8.89 -5.90 17.74
C SER A 37 -9.51 -6.75 16.62
N PHE A 38 -8.74 -7.05 15.58
CA PHE A 38 -9.17 -7.75 14.37
C PHE A 38 -8.18 -8.86 13.99
N PRO A 39 -8.13 -9.96 14.76
CA PRO A 39 -7.18 -11.05 14.51
C PRO A 39 -7.32 -11.67 13.11
N ASP A 40 -8.52 -11.61 12.52
CA ASP A 40 -8.84 -12.17 11.20
C ASP A 40 -8.86 -11.12 10.07
N ALA A 41 -8.29 -9.92 10.30
CA ALA A 41 -8.24 -8.87 9.28
C ALA A 41 -7.63 -9.36 7.96
N ASP A 42 -8.24 -8.98 6.84
CA ASP A 42 -7.71 -9.19 5.48
C ASP A 42 -6.62 -8.13 5.24
N VAL A 43 -5.37 -8.55 5.06
CA VAL A 43 -4.21 -7.66 4.93
C VAL A 43 -3.72 -7.64 3.50
N VAL A 44 -3.51 -6.45 2.94
CA VAL A 44 -2.91 -6.22 1.62
C VAL A 44 -1.72 -5.29 1.78
N PHE A 45 -0.53 -5.77 1.43
CA PHE A 45 0.67 -4.94 1.31
C PHE A 45 0.82 -4.37 -0.09
N MET A 46 1.39 -3.18 -0.20
CA MET A 46 1.74 -2.56 -1.47
C MET A 46 3.01 -1.73 -1.31
N ASN A 47 3.85 -1.65 -2.33
CA ASN A 47 4.93 -0.67 -2.35
C ASN A 47 4.34 0.69 -2.75
N GLY A 48 4.31 1.67 -1.84
CA GLY A 48 3.61 2.94 -2.03
C GLY A 48 2.12 2.87 -1.71
N CYS A 49 1.41 3.94 -2.05
CA CYS A 49 0.00 4.14 -1.72
C CYS A 49 -0.80 4.88 -2.82
N GLY A 50 -0.25 5.03 -4.02
CA GLY A 50 -0.93 5.78 -5.07
C GLY A 50 -2.26 5.13 -5.51
N LEU A 51 -3.20 5.97 -5.92
CA LEU A 51 -4.41 5.67 -6.69
C LEU A 51 -4.36 6.48 -7.98
N GLU A 52 -3.91 5.87 -9.07
CA GLU A 52 -3.90 6.45 -10.42
C GLU A 52 -4.23 5.37 -11.46
N ASP A 53 -4.75 5.78 -12.63
CA ASP A 53 -4.95 4.87 -13.75
C ASP A 53 -3.62 4.25 -14.21
N TRP A 54 -3.63 2.94 -14.43
CA TRP A 54 -2.43 2.18 -14.80
C TRP A 54 -1.78 2.70 -16.09
N ASN A 55 -2.56 3.06 -17.11
CA ASN A 55 -1.98 3.52 -18.37
C ASN A 55 -1.32 4.89 -18.21
N THR A 56 -1.91 5.75 -17.38
CA THR A 56 -1.35 7.05 -17.00
C THR A 56 -0.04 6.87 -16.24
N ALA A 57 -0.04 6.03 -15.21
CA ALA A 57 1.14 5.73 -14.40
C ALA A 57 2.27 5.11 -15.25
N LEU A 58 1.95 4.14 -16.11
CA LEU A 58 2.90 3.51 -17.03
C LEU A 58 3.50 4.51 -18.02
N LYS A 59 2.68 5.41 -18.58
CA LYS A 59 3.15 6.46 -19.50
C LYS A 59 4.12 7.41 -18.80
N ASN A 60 3.76 7.90 -17.61
CA ASN A 60 4.59 8.81 -16.83
C ASN A 60 5.93 8.15 -16.44
N TRP A 61 5.88 6.91 -15.94
CA TRP A 61 7.07 6.14 -15.61
C TRP A 61 7.98 5.93 -16.83
N THR A 62 7.40 5.57 -17.98
CA THR A 62 8.17 5.34 -19.22
C THR A 62 8.89 6.62 -19.65
N GLN A 63 8.21 7.77 -19.62
CA GLN A 63 8.82 9.05 -19.96
C GLN A 63 10.01 9.37 -19.04
N ILE A 64 9.83 9.27 -17.73
CA ILE A 64 10.89 9.53 -16.74
C ILE A 64 12.07 8.56 -16.94
N ASN A 65 11.77 7.28 -17.16
CA ASN A 65 12.78 6.25 -17.36
C ASN A 65 13.59 6.46 -18.66
N ASP A 66 12.95 6.88 -19.74
CA ASP A 66 13.60 7.21 -21.01
C ASP A 66 14.49 8.45 -20.88
N GLU A 67 14.02 9.48 -20.18
CA GLU A 67 14.80 10.69 -19.87
C GLU A 67 16.04 10.37 -19.02
N GLN A 68 15.90 9.49 -18.01
CA GLN A 68 17.02 9.03 -17.19
C GLN A 68 18.03 8.20 -18.00
N GLN A 69 17.56 7.32 -18.87
CA GLN A 69 18.43 6.55 -19.77
C GLN A 69 19.20 7.47 -20.73
N LYS A 70 18.51 8.46 -21.32
CA LYS A 70 19.14 9.47 -22.19
C LYS A 70 20.20 10.25 -21.42
N THR A 71 19.88 10.73 -20.22
CA THR A 71 20.80 11.47 -19.35
C THR A 71 22.01 10.63 -18.95
N ALA A 72 21.82 9.34 -18.63
CA ALA A 72 22.92 8.43 -18.31
C ALA A 72 23.86 8.24 -19.52
N LYS A 73 23.29 8.06 -20.72
CA LYS A 73 24.05 7.95 -21.97
C LYS A 73 24.86 9.20 -22.27
N GLU A 74 24.25 10.38 -22.17
CA GLU A 74 24.92 11.68 -22.37
C GLU A 74 26.08 11.87 -21.39
N ASN A 75 25.89 11.47 -20.14
CA ASN A 75 26.91 11.54 -19.09
C ASN A 75 27.90 10.37 -19.09
N LYS A 76 27.85 9.47 -20.09
CA LYS A 76 28.67 8.24 -20.17
C LYS A 76 28.60 7.37 -18.91
N LYS A 77 27.47 7.40 -18.20
CA LYS A 77 27.19 6.57 -17.01
C LYS A 77 26.36 5.36 -17.40
N LYS A 78 26.54 4.24 -16.70
CA LYS A 78 25.66 3.08 -16.82
C LYS A 78 24.31 3.40 -16.18
N PHE A 79 23.22 3.25 -16.92
CA PHE A 79 21.89 3.28 -16.34
C PHE A 79 21.66 2.06 -15.45
N ILE A 80 21.22 2.28 -14.22
CA ILE A 80 20.90 1.24 -13.24
C ILE A 80 19.45 1.48 -12.82
N GLY A 81 18.53 0.77 -13.47
CA GLY A 81 17.10 0.85 -13.22
C GLY A 81 16.35 -0.28 -13.92
N PRO A 82 15.06 -0.47 -13.59
CA PRO A 82 14.23 -1.48 -14.25
C PRO A 82 14.03 -1.15 -15.74
N LYS A 83 13.98 -2.18 -16.58
CA LYS A 83 13.74 -2.02 -18.04
C LYS A 83 12.26 -1.89 -18.40
N SER A 84 11.38 -2.30 -17.51
CA SER A 84 9.92 -2.27 -17.70
C SER A 84 9.25 -2.25 -16.33
N MET A 85 8.08 -1.62 -16.25
CA MET A 85 7.20 -1.74 -15.09
C MET A 85 6.12 -2.80 -15.36
N PRO A 86 6.12 -3.94 -14.64
CA PRO A 86 5.09 -4.96 -14.82
C PRO A 86 3.74 -4.44 -14.35
N LYS A 87 2.66 -4.87 -15.02
CA LYS A 87 1.30 -4.55 -14.61
C LYS A 87 1.04 -5.07 -13.19
N PRO A 88 0.53 -4.24 -12.27
CA PRO A 88 0.28 -4.65 -10.89
C PRO A 88 -0.84 -5.70 -10.83
N GLN A 89 -0.69 -6.63 -9.90
CA GLN A 89 -1.67 -7.69 -9.63
C GLN A 89 -1.69 -8.02 -8.13
N VAL A 90 -2.80 -8.58 -7.66
CA VAL A 90 -2.91 -9.07 -6.28
C VAL A 90 -2.47 -10.53 -6.23
N VAL A 91 -1.45 -10.82 -5.44
CA VAL A 91 -0.93 -12.17 -5.21
C VAL A 91 -0.97 -12.53 -3.73
N ARG A 92 -0.85 -13.83 -3.43
CA ARG A 92 -0.66 -14.30 -2.06
C ARG A 92 0.66 -13.76 -1.50
N PHE A 93 0.68 -13.36 -0.23
CA PHE A 93 1.89 -12.81 0.39
C PHE A 93 3.06 -13.81 0.44
N ASN A 94 2.77 -15.11 0.51
CA ASN A 94 3.76 -16.19 0.47
C ASN A 94 4.07 -16.72 -0.94
N SER A 95 3.59 -16.03 -1.99
CA SER A 95 3.92 -16.39 -3.38
C SER A 95 5.38 -16.05 -3.74
N ALA A 96 5.87 -16.65 -4.82
CA ALA A 96 7.19 -16.30 -5.37
C ALA A 96 7.20 -14.83 -5.83
N GLU A 97 6.12 -14.37 -6.46
CA GLU A 97 5.96 -13.02 -6.97
C GLU A 97 6.02 -11.96 -5.86
N ALA A 98 5.37 -12.22 -4.71
CA ALA A 98 5.48 -11.34 -3.55
C ALA A 98 6.91 -11.39 -2.95
N SER A 99 7.47 -12.59 -2.83
CA SER A 99 8.82 -12.80 -2.25
C SER A 99 9.92 -12.10 -3.05
N ASP A 100 9.77 -12.01 -4.37
CA ASP A 100 10.73 -11.36 -5.27
C ASP A 100 10.61 -9.82 -5.28
N SER A 101 9.57 -9.27 -4.65
CA SER A 101 9.42 -7.82 -4.52
C SER A 101 10.63 -7.21 -3.80
N PRO A 102 11.21 -6.09 -4.30
CA PRO A 102 12.27 -5.36 -3.62
C PRO A 102 11.93 -4.96 -2.17
N THR A 103 10.66 -4.71 -1.86
CA THR A 103 10.22 -4.39 -0.50
C THR A 103 10.27 -5.60 0.44
N ILE A 104 10.15 -6.82 -0.09
CA ILE A 104 10.20 -8.06 0.69
C ILE A 104 11.63 -8.58 0.80
N ARG A 105 12.31 -8.76 -0.35
CA ARG A 105 13.67 -9.32 -0.39
C ARG A 105 14.78 -8.33 -0.06
N GLY A 106 14.47 -7.04 -0.06
CA GLY A 106 15.43 -5.97 0.13
C GLY A 106 16.13 -5.52 -1.16
N THR A 107 16.92 -4.48 -1.01
CA THR A 107 17.75 -3.88 -2.05
C THR A 107 19.16 -3.65 -1.53
N ILE A 108 20.02 -3.03 -2.32
CA ILE A 108 21.32 -2.55 -1.83
C ILE A 108 21.19 -1.49 -0.72
N ASN A 109 20.03 -0.82 -0.62
CA ASN A 109 19.83 0.32 0.30
C ASN A 109 19.14 -0.08 1.62
N TYR A 110 18.49 -1.25 1.69
CA TYR A 110 17.84 -1.74 2.91
C TYR A 110 17.57 -3.25 2.84
N GLY A 111 17.45 -3.89 4.00
CA GLY A 111 17.37 -5.35 4.15
C GLY A 111 16.07 -5.96 3.64
N GLY A 112 14.98 -5.19 3.65
CA GLY A 112 13.67 -5.63 3.19
C GLY A 112 12.90 -6.34 4.29
N PHE A 113 11.59 -6.42 4.12
CA PHE A 113 10.69 -6.78 5.20
C PHE A 113 10.97 -8.18 5.77
N ARG A 114 11.36 -9.12 4.90
CA ARG A 114 11.67 -10.49 5.33
C ARG A 114 12.93 -10.58 6.19
N LYS A 115 13.94 -9.77 5.91
CA LYS A 115 15.20 -9.76 6.65
C LYS A 115 15.08 -8.94 7.93
N ASP A 116 14.41 -7.79 7.85
CA ASP A 116 14.35 -6.81 8.91
C ASP A 116 13.30 -7.18 9.97
N TYR A 117 12.23 -7.91 9.59
CA TYR A 117 11.15 -8.35 10.48
C TYR A 117 10.77 -9.82 10.25
N PRO A 118 11.70 -10.78 10.44
CA PRO A 118 11.51 -12.17 10.03
C PRO A 118 10.33 -12.86 10.72
N ASP A 119 10.15 -12.66 12.02
CA ASP A 119 9.05 -13.29 12.78
C ASP A 119 7.67 -12.79 12.32
N LEU A 120 7.56 -11.48 12.06
CA LEU A 120 6.33 -10.89 11.56
C LEU A 120 6.06 -11.31 10.12
N TYR A 121 7.10 -11.34 9.27
CA TYR A 121 7.00 -11.88 7.92
C TYR A 121 6.46 -13.32 7.93
N ASP A 122 7.06 -14.20 8.74
CA ASP A 122 6.66 -15.59 8.87
C ASP A 122 5.21 -15.73 9.35
N LYS A 123 4.81 -14.93 10.35
CA LYS A 123 3.43 -14.88 10.85
C LYS A 123 2.47 -14.50 9.74
N LEU A 124 2.79 -13.48 8.94
CA LEU A 124 1.97 -12.99 7.83
C LEU A 124 1.95 -13.97 6.65
N ALA A 125 3.07 -14.63 6.34
CA ALA A 125 3.17 -15.62 5.26
C ALA A 125 2.37 -16.89 5.53
N ARG A 126 2.17 -17.26 6.80
CA ARG A 126 1.32 -18.40 7.20
C ARG A 126 -0.18 -18.07 7.14
N ARG A 127 -0.56 -16.79 7.07
CA ARG A 127 -1.96 -16.38 7.08
C ARG A 127 -2.62 -16.56 5.72
N GLY A 128 -3.77 -17.23 5.72
CA GLY A 128 -4.63 -17.40 4.53
C GLY A 128 -5.38 -16.13 4.11
N ASN A 129 -5.17 -14.99 4.76
CA ASN A 129 -5.81 -13.70 4.48
C ASN A 129 -4.79 -12.56 4.33
N THR A 130 -3.55 -12.86 3.97
CA THR A 130 -2.52 -11.85 3.67
C THR A 130 -2.11 -11.91 2.19
N TRP A 131 -2.09 -10.73 1.57
CA TRP A 131 -1.91 -10.52 0.13
C TRP A 131 -0.94 -9.38 -0.13
N MET A 132 -0.52 -9.27 -1.38
CA MET A 132 0.33 -8.18 -1.84
C MET A 132 -0.12 -7.70 -3.22
N VAL A 133 -0.19 -6.39 -3.42
CA VAL A 133 -0.19 -5.78 -4.75
C VAL A 133 1.26 -5.73 -5.23
N THR A 134 1.56 -6.45 -6.31
CA THR A 134 2.89 -6.46 -6.93
C THR A 134 3.14 -5.19 -7.74
N SER A 135 4.40 -4.97 -8.13
CA SER A 135 4.94 -3.84 -8.94
C SER A 135 5.68 -2.78 -8.11
N PHE A 136 6.15 -1.73 -8.78
CA PHE A 136 6.88 -0.61 -8.19
C PHE A 136 5.92 0.42 -7.58
N SER A 137 6.45 1.33 -6.76
CA SER A 137 5.70 2.44 -6.16
C SER A 137 4.99 3.31 -7.21
N ASP A 138 5.64 3.49 -8.37
CA ASP A 138 5.12 4.23 -9.52
C ASP A 138 3.92 3.56 -10.21
N SER A 139 3.49 2.36 -9.78
CA SER A 139 2.31 1.70 -10.33
C SER A 139 0.98 2.27 -9.81
N HIS A 140 1.02 2.98 -8.67
CA HIS A 140 -0.14 3.66 -8.06
C HIS A 140 -1.43 2.82 -8.03
N ALA A 141 -1.25 1.55 -7.68
CA ALA A 141 -2.23 0.49 -7.83
C ALA A 141 -3.05 0.17 -6.56
N ALA A 142 -3.19 1.10 -5.62
CA ALA A 142 -3.93 0.85 -4.38
C ALA A 142 -5.39 0.44 -4.64
N GLY A 143 -5.97 0.82 -5.78
CA GLY A 143 -7.33 0.47 -6.19
C GLY A 143 -7.57 -1.05 -6.23
N LEU A 144 -6.53 -1.83 -6.57
CA LEU A 144 -6.60 -3.29 -6.54
C LEU A 144 -6.85 -3.83 -5.13
N ALA A 145 -6.35 -3.18 -4.08
CA ALA A 145 -6.63 -3.56 -2.70
C ALA A 145 -8.09 -3.23 -2.32
N PHE A 146 -8.59 -2.06 -2.74
CA PHE A 146 -10.01 -1.70 -2.55
C PHE A 146 -10.94 -2.73 -3.19
N ASP A 147 -10.65 -3.16 -4.42
CA ASP A 147 -11.41 -4.23 -5.09
C ASP A 147 -11.40 -5.54 -4.30
N GLN A 148 -10.25 -5.92 -3.74
CA GLN A 148 -10.14 -7.12 -2.90
C GLN A 148 -11.00 -7.00 -1.65
N PHE A 149 -10.96 -5.85 -0.97
CA PHE A 149 -11.76 -5.62 0.23
C PHE A 149 -13.26 -5.67 -0.07
N ALA A 150 -13.70 -5.07 -1.18
CA ALA A 150 -15.09 -5.13 -1.64
C ALA A 150 -15.55 -6.58 -1.87
N ARG A 151 -14.78 -7.36 -2.64
CA ARG A 151 -15.06 -8.78 -2.93
C ARG A 151 -15.11 -9.62 -1.65
N ARG A 152 -14.33 -9.25 -0.65
CA ARG A 152 -14.26 -9.91 0.66
C ARG A 152 -15.32 -9.41 1.63
N LYS A 153 -16.16 -8.45 1.25
CA LYS A 153 -17.20 -7.83 2.09
C LYS A 153 -16.61 -7.27 3.40
N VAL A 154 -15.47 -6.61 3.27
CA VAL A 154 -14.91 -5.80 4.36
C VAL A 154 -15.89 -4.67 4.67
N GLU A 155 -16.02 -4.33 5.95
CA GLU A 155 -16.91 -3.28 6.44
C GLU A 155 -16.14 -2.01 6.82
N ALA A 156 -14.85 -2.13 7.14
CA ALA A 156 -13.95 -0.99 7.33
C ALA A 156 -12.57 -1.25 6.71
N ILE A 157 -11.99 -0.23 6.08
CA ILE A 157 -10.63 -0.24 5.56
C ILE A 157 -9.76 0.66 6.45
N TYR A 158 -8.75 0.07 7.05
CA TYR A 158 -7.65 0.82 7.67
C TYR A 158 -6.50 0.92 6.66
N TRP A 159 -6.11 2.14 6.30
CA TRP A 159 -5.09 2.42 5.30
C TRP A 159 -3.91 3.18 5.93
N PHE A 160 -2.77 2.50 6.00
CA PHE A 160 -1.53 3.03 6.58
C PHE A 160 -0.48 3.30 5.50
N ALA A 161 -0.11 4.57 5.34
CA ALA A 161 0.87 5.03 4.36
C ALA A 161 1.40 6.43 4.71
N ASP A 162 2.39 6.95 3.98
CA ASP A 162 2.82 8.35 4.12
C ASP A 162 2.06 9.33 3.21
N PHE A 163 1.24 8.82 2.28
CA PHE A 163 0.41 9.58 1.33
C PHE A 163 1.16 10.60 0.47
N GLY A 164 2.42 10.30 0.13
CA GLY A 164 3.21 11.07 -0.84
C GLY A 164 2.84 10.81 -2.30
N ASP A 165 2.19 9.69 -2.59
CA ASP A 165 1.85 9.25 -3.95
C ASP A 165 0.53 9.86 -4.47
N PRO A 166 0.35 10.00 -5.79
CA PRO A 166 -0.89 10.52 -6.39
C PRO A 166 -2.13 9.73 -5.94
N VAL A 167 -3.18 10.45 -5.56
CA VAL A 167 -4.52 9.90 -5.31
C VAL A 167 -5.51 10.70 -6.15
N VAL A 168 -5.57 10.40 -7.44
CA VAL A 168 -6.18 11.26 -8.46
C VAL A 168 -6.82 10.48 -9.60
N GLY A 169 -7.69 11.16 -10.34
CA GLY A 169 -8.26 10.66 -11.58
C GLY A 169 -9.24 9.49 -11.42
N PRO A 170 -9.57 8.80 -12.51
CA PRO A 170 -10.63 7.79 -12.53
C PRO A 170 -10.45 6.67 -11.51
N ALA A 171 -9.21 6.21 -11.29
CA ALA A 171 -8.93 5.16 -10.31
C ALA A 171 -9.27 5.59 -8.87
N ALA A 172 -9.02 6.84 -8.51
CA ALA A 172 -9.37 7.38 -7.20
C ALA A 172 -10.90 7.56 -7.07
N GLU A 173 -11.57 8.03 -8.12
CA GLU A 173 -13.02 8.16 -8.18
C GLU A 173 -13.73 6.81 -8.07
N GLU A 174 -13.24 5.79 -8.77
CA GLU A 174 -13.74 4.41 -8.70
C GLU A 174 -13.56 3.81 -7.31
N ALA A 175 -12.40 4.01 -6.68
CA ALA A 175 -12.16 3.57 -5.30
C ALA A 175 -13.12 4.26 -4.31
N ALA A 176 -13.38 5.57 -4.47
CA ALA A 176 -14.33 6.30 -3.64
C ALA A 176 -15.76 5.79 -3.84
N LYS A 177 -16.18 5.59 -5.09
CA LYS A 177 -17.47 5.00 -5.43
C LYS A 177 -17.63 3.62 -4.81
N LEU A 178 -16.62 2.78 -4.92
CA LEU A 178 -16.61 1.43 -4.37
C LEU A 178 -16.77 1.46 -2.84
N VAL A 179 -16.09 2.37 -2.15
CA VAL A 179 -16.24 2.59 -0.71
C VAL A 179 -17.68 2.98 -0.34
N LEU A 180 -18.24 3.97 -1.03
CA LEU A 180 -19.57 4.49 -0.76
C LEU A 180 -20.67 3.46 -1.07
N ASP A 181 -20.59 2.78 -2.21
CA ASP A 181 -21.58 1.77 -2.64
C ASP A 181 -21.60 0.56 -1.70
N ASN A 182 -20.45 0.17 -1.15
CA ASN A 182 -20.33 -0.92 -0.18
C ASN A 182 -20.48 -0.46 1.29
N LYS A 183 -20.71 0.83 1.53
CA LYS A 183 -20.83 1.44 2.87
C LYS A 183 -19.64 1.11 3.78
N MET A 184 -18.44 1.09 3.20
CA MET A 184 -17.23 0.82 3.95
C MET A 184 -16.79 2.06 4.72
N GLU A 185 -16.45 1.89 5.98
CA GLU A 185 -15.75 2.92 6.75
C GLU A 185 -14.29 3.00 6.29
N VAL A 186 -13.73 4.18 6.05
CA VAL A 186 -12.30 4.34 5.73
C VAL A 186 -11.60 5.06 6.86
N ILE A 187 -10.48 4.50 7.30
CA ILE A 187 -9.64 5.03 8.39
C ILE A 187 -8.23 5.20 7.84
N ILE A 188 -7.78 6.44 7.70
CA ILE A 188 -6.41 6.76 7.27
C ILE A 188 -5.52 6.96 8.50
N HIS A 189 -4.34 6.36 8.47
CA HIS A 189 -3.27 6.61 9.42
C HIS A 189 -1.99 6.94 8.66
N SER A 190 -1.42 8.12 8.92
CA SER A 190 -0.23 8.61 8.23
C SER A 190 0.88 9.01 9.18
N THR A 191 2.12 8.75 8.76
CA THR A 191 3.33 9.23 9.45
C THR A 191 3.72 10.66 9.03
N ARG A 192 3.16 11.20 7.94
CA ARG A 192 3.51 12.51 7.35
C ARG A 192 2.31 13.44 7.11
N GLY A 193 1.13 13.09 7.59
CA GLY A 193 -0.12 13.79 7.30
C GLY A 193 -0.80 13.27 6.03
N LEU A 194 -1.92 13.87 5.65
CA LEU A 194 -2.80 13.32 4.61
C LEU A 194 -2.26 13.44 3.18
N GLY A 195 -1.22 14.27 2.97
CA GLY A 195 -0.58 14.46 1.68
C GLY A 195 -1.58 14.63 0.54
N LYS A 196 -1.43 13.81 -0.50
CA LYS A 196 -2.29 13.86 -1.70
C LYS A 196 -3.64 13.16 -1.52
N ALA A 197 -3.87 12.45 -0.41
CA ALA A 197 -5.15 11.79 -0.12
C ALA A 197 -6.16 12.70 0.60
N GLY A 198 -5.79 13.94 0.92
CA GLY A 198 -6.58 14.84 1.78
C GLY A 198 -7.98 15.18 1.27
N ASP A 199 -8.16 15.34 -0.04
CA ASP A 199 -9.51 15.60 -0.60
C ASP A 199 -10.29 14.31 -0.84
N TRP A 200 -9.60 13.25 -1.24
CA TRP A 200 -10.20 11.93 -1.42
C TRP A 200 -10.80 11.39 -0.11
N ILE A 201 -10.11 11.56 1.03
CA ILE A 201 -10.63 11.06 2.31
C ILE A 201 -11.90 11.80 2.75
N LYS A 202 -12.03 13.09 2.41
CA LYS A 202 -13.26 13.86 2.68
C LYS A 202 -14.42 13.34 1.84
N GLN A 203 -14.16 13.00 0.58
CA GLN A 203 -15.19 12.48 -0.34
C GLN A 203 -15.86 11.20 0.20
N VAL A 204 -15.12 10.35 0.88
CA VAL A 204 -15.63 9.10 1.47
C VAL A 204 -16.04 9.24 2.95
N ASN A 205 -16.07 10.47 3.50
CA ASN A 205 -16.32 10.73 4.92
C ASN A 205 -15.43 9.92 5.86
N GLY A 206 -14.16 9.74 5.47
CA GLY A 206 -13.24 8.89 6.22
C GLY A 206 -12.72 9.53 7.50
N LYS A 207 -12.26 8.66 8.41
CA LYS A 207 -11.68 9.02 9.70
C LYS A 207 -10.16 9.09 9.61
N ILE A 208 -9.55 9.89 10.47
CA ILE A 208 -8.11 10.10 10.49
C ILE A 208 -7.59 9.75 11.88
N VAL A 209 -6.62 8.84 11.93
CA VAL A 209 -5.88 8.52 13.16
C VAL A 209 -4.90 9.65 13.47
N GLN A 210 -4.94 10.12 14.73
CA GLN A 210 -4.04 11.17 15.24
C GLN A 210 -2.88 10.62 16.07
N THR A 211 -2.98 9.36 16.50
CA THR A 211 -1.93 8.68 17.26
C THR A 211 -0.66 8.61 16.44
N LYS A 212 0.48 8.99 17.05
CA LYS A 212 1.79 8.82 16.43
C LYS A 212 2.30 7.41 16.69
N LEU A 213 2.92 6.81 15.69
CA LEU A 213 3.63 5.55 15.83
C LEU A 213 5.10 5.81 16.14
N GLU A 214 5.63 5.01 17.05
CA GLU A 214 7.07 4.93 17.33
C GLU A 214 7.69 3.88 16.39
N LYS A 215 8.98 4.07 16.05
CA LYS A 215 9.74 3.18 15.17
C LYS A 215 10.44 2.08 15.96
#